data_AF-A0A6J6VFW0-F1
#
_entry.id   AF-A0A6J6VFW0-F1
#
_cell.length_a   1.000
_cell.length_b   1.000
_cell.length_c   1.000
_cell.angle_alpha   90.00
_cell.angle_beta   90.00
_cell.angle_gamma   90.00
#
_symmetry.space_group_name_H-M   'P 1'
#
loop_
_entity.id
_entity.type
_entity.pdbx_description
1 polymer ?
#
loop_
_entity_poly.entity_id
_entity_poly.type
_entity_poly.pdbx_seq_one_letter_code
_entity_poly.pdbx_strand_id
1 'polypeptide(L)'
;MTRRHRSRASVGLLAVVLAASPAFGLAEPPSPAALTTAAEDEQTAARTLLESAEARLVSLEQERAIIEADHSTLDANQLKLARELESALRDTRQFAVEAYVAGGPPASIGEVLAANDVGDAIWRSEVLASQTAHGLERAGALRDLMGRSDSAVRQIALRGDQNRRKVEAATIDRFFAAIASKAAEQRVAAERAPAPLRVDQVATAPGSLAEGWARLRSCESSGNYRALSPGGLYRGAYQFDLRTWEAVGGTGDPIDAAPAEQDLRAQILYDRRGRQPWPSCGRFLP
;
A
#
# COMPACT_ATOMS: atom_id res chain seq x y z
N MET A 1 19.51 -24.42 -44.05
CA MET A 1 20.61 -23.72 -43.33
C MET A 1 20.18 -22.27 -43.16
N THR A 2 19.54 -21.92 -42.01
CA THR A 2 20.13 -21.18 -40.86
C THR A 2 20.56 -19.75 -41.24
N ARG A 3 20.12 -18.65 -40.62
CA ARG A 3 19.72 -18.41 -39.22
C ARG A 3 18.95 -17.07 -39.15
N ARG A 4 17.84 -17.04 -38.40
CA ARG A 4 17.09 -15.81 -38.05
C ARG A 4 17.78 -15.13 -36.85
N HIS A 5 18.13 -13.85 -36.96
CA HIS A 5 18.44 -13.00 -35.80
C HIS A 5 17.14 -12.38 -35.27
N ARG A 6 16.71 -12.80 -34.08
CA ARG A 6 15.73 -12.09 -33.26
C ARG A 6 16.50 -11.37 -32.16
N SER A 7 16.58 -10.03 -32.23
CA SER A 7 16.95 -9.22 -31.07
C SER A 7 15.79 -9.22 -30.08
N ARG A 8 15.97 -9.91 -28.96
CA ARG A 8 15.14 -9.74 -27.77
C ARG A 8 15.82 -8.69 -26.91
N ALA A 9 15.17 -7.54 -26.74
CA ALA A 9 15.51 -6.60 -25.68
C ALA A 9 15.14 -7.27 -24.35
N SER A 10 16.16 -7.57 -23.55
CA SER A 10 16.02 -8.16 -22.23
C SER A 10 15.45 -7.12 -21.26
N VAL A 11 14.24 -7.35 -20.77
CA VAL A 11 13.70 -6.68 -19.59
C VAL A 11 14.47 -7.20 -18.39
N GLY A 12 15.43 -6.41 -17.90
CA GLY A 12 16.13 -6.68 -16.65
C GLY A 12 15.21 -6.38 -15.48
N LEU A 13 14.45 -7.38 -15.03
CA LEU A 13 13.78 -7.35 -13.74
C LEU A 13 14.88 -7.41 -12.66
N LEU A 14 15.00 -6.34 -11.88
CA LEU A 14 15.92 -6.26 -10.75
C LEU A 14 15.41 -7.19 -9.64
N ALA A 15 15.90 -8.42 -9.62
CA ALA A 15 15.72 -9.31 -8.48
C ALA A 15 16.70 -8.89 -7.38
N VAL A 16 16.22 -8.14 -6.39
CA VAL A 16 16.93 -7.99 -5.12
C VAL A 16 16.75 -9.31 -4.36
N VAL A 17 17.61 -10.28 -4.66
CA VAL A 17 17.80 -11.46 -3.84
C VAL A 17 18.73 -11.04 -2.70
N LEU A 18 18.17 -10.87 -1.51
CA LEU A 18 18.92 -10.84 -0.26
C LEU A 18 19.55 -12.22 -0.06
N ALA A 19 20.76 -12.40 -0.60
CA ALA A 19 21.64 -13.49 -0.22
C ALA A 19 22.36 -13.08 1.08
N ALA A 20 21.74 -13.37 2.22
CA ALA A 20 22.43 -13.35 3.50
C ALA A 20 23.29 -14.62 3.61
N SER A 21 24.58 -14.50 3.28
CA SER A 21 25.59 -15.49 3.67
C SER A 21 25.79 -15.45 5.19
N PRO A 22 25.90 -16.59 5.91
CA PRO A 22 26.21 -16.57 7.33
C PRO A 22 27.73 -16.53 7.49
N ALA A 23 28.30 -15.33 7.59
CA ALA A 23 29.61 -15.14 8.19
C ALA A 23 29.37 -14.46 9.55
N PHE A 24 29.21 -15.28 10.59
CA PHE A 24 29.19 -14.85 11.99
C PHE A 24 30.60 -14.36 12.39
N GLY A 25 30.94 -13.14 11.99
CA GLY A 25 31.80 -12.27 12.77
C GLY A 25 30.89 -11.37 13.58
N LEU A 26 31.14 -11.21 14.89
CA LEU A 26 30.47 -10.19 15.69
C LEU A 26 30.92 -8.81 15.20
N ALA A 27 30.35 -8.34 14.10
CA ALA A 27 30.47 -6.97 13.67
C ALA A 27 29.87 -6.11 14.77
N GLU A 28 30.68 -5.21 15.30
CA GLU A 28 30.26 -4.22 16.28
C GLU A 28 29.02 -3.49 15.72
N PRO A 29 27.93 -3.34 16.50
CA PRO A 29 26.73 -2.70 16.01
C PRO A 29 27.08 -1.30 15.49
N PRO A 30 26.50 -0.90 14.34
CA PRO A 30 26.83 0.38 13.73
C PRO A 30 26.60 1.53 14.72
N SER A 31 27.55 2.46 14.75
CA SER A 31 27.44 3.67 15.59
C SER A 31 26.14 4.42 15.27
N PRO A 32 25.49 5.07 16.27
CA PRO A 32 24.30 5.90 16.04
C PRO A 32 24.46 6.94 14.94
N ALA A 33 25.66 7.50 14.79
CA ALA A 33 25.98 8.43 13.71
C ALA A 33 25.93 7.78 12.32
N ALA A 34 26.43 6.54 12.20
CA ALA A 34 26.41 5.79 10.94
C ALA A 34 24.99 5.35 10.55
N LEU A 35 24.13 5.05 11.52
CA LEU A 35 22.71 4.79 11.29
C LEU A 35 22.02 6.05 10.73
N THR A 36 22.22 7.19 11.39
CA THR A 36 21.61 8.47 11.01
C THR A 36 21.99 8.89 9.58
N THR A 37 23.27 8.75 9.20
CA THR A 37 23.71 9.04 7.82
C THR A 37 23.03 8.12 6.81
N ALA A 38 22.90 6.82 7.11
CA ALA A 38 22.24 5.89 6.20
C ALA A 38 20.74 6.20 6.00
N ALA A 39 20.03 6.63 7.06
CA ALA A 39 18.64 7.06 6.91
C ALA A 39 18.50 8.38 6.12
N GLU A 40 19.43 9.31 6.29
CA GLU A 40 19.46 10.56 5.52
C GLU A 40 19.71 10.31 4.02
N ASP A 41 20.61 9.39 3.69
CA ASP A 41 20.86 8.95 2.32
C ASP A 41 19.62 8.30 1.70
N GLU A 42 18.94 7.42 2.45
CA GLU A 42 17.69 6.79 2.03
C GLU A 42 16.56 7.81 1.83
N GLN A 43 16.44 8.79 2.72
CA GLN A 43 15.49 9.89 2.58
C GLN A 43 15.75 10.70 1.31
N THR A 44 17.02 10.99 1.02
CA THR A 44 17.43 11.73 -0.18
C THR A 44 17.11 10.95 -1.45
N ALA A 45 17.42 9.65 -1.47
CA ALA A 45 17.08 8.77 -2.58
C ALA A 45 15.56 8.68 -2.80
N ALA A 46 14.78 8.47 -1.74
CA ALA A 46 13.33 8.37 -1.82
C ALA A 46 12.66 9.67 -2.30
N ARG A 47 13.18 10.83 -1.86
CA ARG A 47 12.74 12.14 -2.35
C ARG A 47 13.05 12.33 -3.83
N THR A 48 14.26 11.96 -4.26
CA THR A 48 14.68 12.04 -5.67
C THR A 48 13.76 11.17 -6.55
N LEU A 49 13.40 9.97 -6.08
CA LEU A 49 12.46 9.10 -6.78
C LEU A 49 11.08 9.75 -6.91
N LEU A 50 10.55 10.35 -5.84
CA LEU A 50 9.28 11.06 -5.88
C LEU A 50 9.31 12.24 -6.87
N GLU A 51 10.34 13.08 -6.80
CA GLU A 51 10.53 14.21 -7.71
C GLU A 51 10.63 13.75 -9.18
N SER A 52 11.33 12.65 -9.44
CA SER A 52 11.41 12.06 -10.79
C SER A 52 10.07 11.53 -11.29
N ALA A 53 9.25 10.93 -10.42
CA ALA A 53 7.93 10.43 -10.76
C ALA A 53 6.95 11.58 -11.05
N GLU A 54 7.03 12.68 -10.29
CA GLU A 54 6.24 13.89 -10.51
C GLU A 54 6.64 14.59 -11.82
N ALA A 55 7.95 14.73 -12.09
CA ALA A 55 8.43 15.27 -13.35
C ALA A 55 7.95 14.43 -14.57
N ARG A 56 7.89 13.11 -14.41
CA ARG A 56 7.35 12.21 -15.44
C ARG A 56 5.87 12.48 -15.69
N LEU A 57 5.05 12.67 -14.65
CA LEU A 57 3.64 13.02 -14.81
C LEU A 57 3.46 14.34 -15.57
N VAL A 58 4.23 15.37 -15.23
CA VAL A 58 4.19 16.67 -15.93
C VAL A 58 4.54 16.51 -17.41
N SER A 59 5.58 15.72 -17.73
CA SER A 59 5.94 15.44 -19.13
C SER A 59 4.83 14.72 -19.89
N LEU A 60 4.13 13.78 -19.24
CA LEU A 60 3.01 13.06 -19.86
C LEU A 60 1.77 13.94 -20.04
N GLU A 61 1.53 14.91 -19.16
CA GLU A 61 0.47 15.90 -19.33
C GLU A 61 0.73 16.82 -20.53
N GLN A 62 1.99 17.18 -20.78
CA GLN A 62 2.39 17.91 -21.99
C GLN A 62 2.16 17.06 -23.25
N GLU A 63 2.53 15.77 -23.23
CA GLU A 63 2.23 14.85 -24.34
C GLU A 63 0.72 14.73 -24.58
N ARG A 64 -0.10 14.69 -23.51
CA ARG A 64 -1.56 14.70 -23.62
C ARG A 64 -2.10 15.97 -24.29
N ALA A 65 -1.55 17.13 -23.95
CA ALA A 65 -1.95 18.40 -24.57
C ALA A 65 -1.66 18.41 -26.09
N ILE A 66 -0.54 17.82 -26.52
CA ILE A 66 -0.22 17.66 -27.94
C ILE A 66 -1.24 16.73 -28.63
N ILE A 67 -1.61 15.63 -27.99
CA ILE A 67 -2.61 14.69 -28.54
C ILE A 67 -3.99 15.37 -28.64
N GLU A 68 -4.39 16.18 -27.66
CA GLU A 68 -5.65 16.93 -27.72
C GLU A 68 -5.62 18.00 -28.83
N ALA A 69 -4.46 18.62 -29.07
CA ALA A 69 -4.30 19.49 -30.22
C ALA A 69 -4.46 18.73 -31.54
N ASP A 70 -3.91 17.51 -31.66
CA ASP A 70 -4.11 16.65 -32.84
C ASP A 70 -5.61 16.27 -33.00
N HIS A 71 -6.33 16.02 -31.91
CA HIS A 71 -7.79 15.76 -31.95
C HIS A 71 -8.56 16.92 -32.58
N SER A 72 -8.15 18.15 -32.28
CA SER A 72 -8.81 19.35 -32.82
C SER A 72 -8.69 19.52 -34.34
N THR A 73 -7.79 18.77 -34.98
CA THR A 73 -7.62 18.77 -36.45
C THR A 73 -8.59 17.84 -37.18
N LEU A 74 -9.29 16.95 -36.46
CA LEU A 74 -10.20 15.97 -37.02
C LEU A 74 -11.58 16.56 -37.29
N ASP A 75 -12.25 16.08 -38.34
CA ASP A 75 -13.68 16.38 -38.54
C ASP A 75 -14.56 15.65 -37.51
N ALA A 76 -15.85 15.99 -37.46
CA ALA A 76 -16.78 15.44 -36.47
C ALA A 76 -16.93 13.90 -36.51
N ASN A 77 -16.90 13.30 -37.71
CA ASN A 77 -17.01 11.85 -37.88
C ASN A 77 -15.71 11.16 -37.50
N GLN A 78 -14.58 11.72 -37.91
CA GLN A 78 -13.24 11.24 -37.54
C GLN A 78 -13.01 11.31 -36.03
N LEU A 79 -13.39 12.42 -35.39
CA LEU A 79 -13.29 12.61 -33.94
C LEU A 79 -14.16 11.61 -33.18
N LYS A 80 -15.39 11.37 -33.65
CA LYS A 80 -16.26 10.34 -33.08
C LYS A 80 -15.61 8.97 -33.17
N LEU A 81 -15.10 8.60 -34.34
CA LEU A 81 -14.46 7.32 -34.56
C LEU A 81 -13.16 7.15 -33.75
N ALA A 82 -12.38 8.22 -33.60
CA ALA A 82 -11.20 8.25 -32.74
C ALA A 82 -11.57 7.93 -31.28
N ARG A 83 -12.61 8.58 -30.74
CA ARG A 83 -13.09 8.35 -29.37
C ARG A 83 -13.64 6.94 -29.17
N GLU A 84 -14.37 6.41 -30.14
CA GLU A 84 -14.86 5.02 -30.12
C GLU A 84 -13.69 4.03 -30.10
N LEU A 85 -12.68 4.26 -30.96
CA LEU A 85 -11.47 3.44 -31.01
C LEU A 85 -10.67 3.49 -29.71
N GLU A 86 -10.47 4.68 -29.12
CA GLU A 86 -9.84 4.83 -27.82
C GLU A 86 -10.62 4.11 -26.71
N SER A 87 -11.95 4.14 -26.72
CA SER A 87 -12.76 3.39 -25.76
C SER A 87 -12.57 1.89 -25.94
N ALA A 88 -12.67 1.39 -27.16
CA ALA A 88 -12.50 -0.02 -27.45
C ALA A 88 -11.11 -0.55 -27.06
N LEU A 89 -10.05 0.24 -27.27
CA LEU A 89 -8.70 -0.08 -26.82
C LEU A 89 -8.63 -0.23 -25.29
N ARG A 90 -9.21 0.73 -24.56
CA ARG A 90 -9.25 0.70 -23.09
C ARG A 90 -10.04 -0.49 -22.56
N ASP A 91 -11.23 -0.72 -23.11
CA ASP A 91 -12.15 -1.77 -22.65
C ASP A 91 -11.57 -3.16 -22.94
N THR A 92 -10.89 -3.33 -24.08
CA THR A 92 -10.20 -4.56 -24.44
C THR A 92 -9.02 -4.83 -23.50
N ARG A 93 -8.24 -3.78 -23.17
CA ARG A 93 -7.12 -3.90 -22.24
C ARG A 93 -7.61 -4.23 -20.83
N GLN A 94 -8.61 -3.52 -20.32
CA GLN A 94 -9.14 -3.73 -18.97
C GLN A 94 -9.66 -5.16 -18.83
N PHE A 95 -10.39 -5.65 -19.83
CA PHE A 95 -10.81 -7.05 -19.88
C PHE A 95 -9.63 -8.02 -19.78
N ALA A 96 -8.58 -7.79 -20.57
CA ALA A 96 -7.40 -8.66 -20.58
C ALA A 96 -6.69 -8.68 -19.22
N VAL A 97 -6.63 -7.54 -18.52
CA VAL A 97 -6.07 -7.45 -17.16
C VAL A 97 -6.95 -8.18 -16.16
N GLU A 98 -8.28 -7.94 -16.18
CA GLU A 98 -9.24 -8.60 -15.29
C GLU A 98 -9.22 -10.12 -15.46
N ALA A 99 -9.21 -10.61 -16.71
CA ALA A 99 -9.10 -12.03 -17.01
C ALA A 99 -7.80 -12.63 -16.44
N TYR A 100 -6.67 -11.94 -16.64
CA TYR A 100 -5.38 -12.38 -16.11
C TYR A 100 -5.33 -12.41 -14.57
N VAL A 101 -5.84 -11.36 -13.90
CA VAL A 101 -5.86 -11.25 -12.43
C VAL A 101 -6.80 -12.28 -11.80
N ALA A 102 -7.92 -12.61 -12.46
CA ALA A 102 -8.85 -13.64 -12.02
C ALA A 102 -8.27 -15.08 -12.09
N GLY A 103 -7.00 -15.23 -12.49
CA GLY A 103 -6.27 -16.49 -12.40
C GLY A 103 -6.19 -17.28 -13.70
N GLY A 104 -6.67 -16.73 -14.84
CA GLY A 104 -6.67 -17.45 -16.10
C GLY A 104 -6.01 -16.69 -17.25
N PRO A 105 -5.16 -17.32 -18.08
CA PRO A 105 -5.10 -16.93 -19.47
C PRO A 105 -6.49 -17.18 -20.10
N PRO A 106 -6.88 -16.48 -21.19
CA PRO A 106 -8.04 -16.89 -21.96
C PRO A 106 -7.85 -18.36 -22.39
N ALA A 107 -8.60 -19.25 -21.72
CA ALA A 107 -8.46 -20.70 -21.70
C ALA A 107 -7.14 -21.26 -21.09
N SER A 108 -7.21 -21.77 -19.85
CA SER A 108 -6.36 -22.90 -19.44
C SER A 108 -7.24 -24.09 -19.05
N ILE A 109 -7.07 -25.22 -19.74
CA ILE A 109 -7.73 -26.50 -19.41
C ILE A 109 -7.38 -26.93 -17.97
N GLY A 110 -6.22 -26.51 -17.45
CA GLY A 110 -5.76 -26.81 -16.10
C GLY A 110 -6.66 -26.27 -14.97
N GLU A 111 -7.32 -25.13 -15.18
CA GLU A 111 -8.23 -24.55 -14.18
C GLU A 111 -9.56 -25.28 -14.05
N VAL A 112 -10.05 -25.87 -15.16
CA VAL A 112 -11.24 -26.74 -15.16
C VAL A 112 -10.91 -28.08 -14.51
N LEU A 113 -9.72 -28.61 -14.76
CA LEU A 113 -9.24 -29.88 -14.18
C LEU A 113 -8.92 -29.79 -12.68
N ALA A 114 -8.77 -28.57 -12.13
CA ALA A 114 -8.55 -28.33 -10.71
C ALA A 114 -9.86 -28.14 -9.90
N ALA A 115 -11.03 -28.41 -10.49
CA ALA A 115 -12.31 -28.27 -9.81
C ALA A 115 -12.49 -29.32 -8.69
N ASN A 116 -13.05 -28.91 -7.56
CA ASN A 116 -13.24 -29.79 -6.40
C ASN A 116 -14.48 -30.68 -6.54
N ASP A 117 -15.50 -30.22 -7.27
CA ASP A 117 -16.75 -30.93 -7.54
C ASP A 117 -17.36 -30.50 -8.88
N VAL A 118 -18.48 -31.14 -9.25
CA VAL A 118 -19.16 -30.92 -10.53
C VAL A 118 -19.77 -29.50 -10.63
N GLY A 119 -20.25 -28.94 -9.52
CA GLY A 119 -20.78 -27.57 -9.50
C GLY A 119 -19.67 -26.53 -9.71
N ASP A 120 -18.53 -26.71 -9.05
CA ASP A 120 -17.31 -25.91 -9.22
C ASP A 120 -16.79 -26.00 -10.67
N ALA A 121 -16.79 -27.20 -11.25
CA ALA A 121 -16.39 -27.43 -12.65
C ALA A 121 -17.32 -26.71 -13.66
N ILE A 122 -18.64 -26.78 -13.44
CA ILE A 122 -19.64 -26.10 -14.29
C ILE A 122 -19.47 -24.58 -14.20
N TRP A 123 -19.37 -24.04 -12.99
CA TRP A 123 -19.19 -22.60 -12.78
C TRP A 123 -17.90 -22.09 -13.42
N ARG A 124 -16.77 -22.80 -13.23
CA ARG A 124 -15.48 -22.44 -13.87
C ARG A 124 -15.55 -22.51 -15.39
N SER A 125 -16.19 -23.54 -15.94
CA SER A 125 -16.39 -23.68 -17.39
C SER A 125 -17.23 -22.53 -17.94
N GLU A 126 -18.28 -22.11 -17.23
CA GLU A 126 -19.13 -20.99 -17.62
C GLU A 126 -18.38 -19.66 -17.56
N VAL A 127 -17.61 -19.43 -16.49
CA VAL A 127 -16.77 -18.23 -16.36
C VAL A 127 -15.73 -18.16 -17.49
N LEU A 128 -15.05 -19.26 -17.80
CA LEU A 128 -14.07 -19.33 -18.89
C LEU A 128 -14.72 -19.16 -20.27
N ALA A 129 -15.90 -19.75 -20.49
CA ALA A 129 -16.67 -19.61 -21.73
C ALA A 129 -17.15 -18.17 -21.93
N SER A 130 -17.69 -17.55 -20.87
CA SER A 130 -18.11 -16.15 -20.83
C SER A 130 -16.92 -15.22 -21.10
N GLN A 131 -15.77 -15.43 -20.43
CA GLN A 131 -14.56 -14.67 -20.70
C GLN A 131 -14.10 -14.79 -22.16
N THR A 132 -14.15 -15.99 -22.73
CA THR A 132 -13.77 -16.20 -24.13
C THR A 132 -14.72 -15.49 -25.09
N ALA A 133 -16.03 -15.56 -24.85
CA ALA A 133 -17.04 -14.89 -25.67
C ALA A 133 -16.89 -13.37 -25.62
N HIS A 134 -16.82 -12.78 -24.42
CA HIS A 134 -16.63 -11.34 -24.24
C HIS A 134 -15.29 -10.85 -24.81
N GLY A 135 -14.23 -11.65 -24.69
CA GLY A 135 -12.93 -11.35 -25.28
C GLY A 135 -12.99 -11.29 -26.82
N LEU A 136 -13.64 -12.27 -27.45
CA LEU A 136 -13.83 -12.31 -28.91
C LEU A 136 -14.71 -11.17 -29.41
N GLU A 137 -15.78 -10.84 -28.69
CA GLU A 137 -16.67 -9.71 -29.00
C GLU A 137 -15.91 -8.38 -28.99
N ARG A 138 -15.17 -8.09 -27.91
CA ARG A 138 -14.37 -6.86 -27.79
C ARG A 138 -13.27 -6.79 -28.86
N ALA A 139 -12.58 -7.89 -29.11
CA ALA A 139 -11.57 -7.97 -30.16
C ALA A 139 -12.16 -7.78 -31.57
N GLY A 140 -13.38 -8.27 -31.81
CA GLY A 140 -14.13 -8.07 -33.04
C GLY A 140 -14.53 -6.60 -33.24
N ALA A 141 -15.10 -5.97 -32.21
CA ALA A 141 -15.46 -4.55 -32.23
C ALA A 141 -14.25 -3.65 -32.47
N LEU A 142 -13.12 -3.92 -31.80
CA LEU A 142 -11.87 -3.19 -32.02
C LEU A 142 -11.37 -3.37 -33.47
N ARG A 143 -11.46 -4.57 -34.04
CA ARG A 143 -11.05 -4.84 -35.42
C ARG A 143 -11.93 -4.11 -36.43
N ASP A 144 -13.24 -4.06 -36.22
CA ASP A 144 -14.18 -3.29 -37.05
C ASP A 144 -13.83 -1.79 -37.04
N LEU A 145 -13.67 -1.22 -35.84
CA LEU A 145 -13.28 0.19 -35.68
C LEU A 145 -11.96 0.49 -36.39
N MET A 146 -10.94 -0.36 -36.19
CA MET A 146 -9.65 -0.23 -36.88
C MET A 146 -9.76 -0.33 -38.41
N GLY A 147 -10.70 -1.12 -38.93
CA GLY A 147 -10.98 -1.26 -40.36
C GLY A 147 -11.68 -0.04 -40.96
N ARG A 148 -12.56 0.61 -40.18
CA ARG A 148 -13.31 1.81 -40.58
C ARG A 148 -12.50 3.11 -40.43
N SER A 149 -11.48 3.11 -39.58
CA SER A 149 -10.62 4.29 -39.34
C SER A 149 -9.54 4.47 -40.40
N ASP A 150 -9.30 5.72 -40.80
CA ASP A 150 -8.13 6.09 -41.58
C ASP A 150 -6.82 6.04 -40.74
N SER A 151 -5.68 6.27 -41.38
CA SER A 151 -4.38 6.23 -40.69
C SER A 151 -4.20 7.33 -39.65
N ALA A 152 -4.76 8.53 -39.86
CA ALA A 152 -4.62 9.65 -38.93
C ALA A 152 -5.41 9.37 -37.65
N VAL A 153 -6.68 8.97 -37.79
CA VAL A 153 -7.55 8.59 -36.67
C VAL A 153 -6.93 7.46 -35.85
N ARG A 154 -6.39 6.41 -36.49
CA ARG A 154 -5.72 5.31 -35.78
C ARG A 154 -4.49 5.76 -35.01
N GLN A 155 -3.63 6.57 -35.61
CA GLN A 155 -2.41 7.03 -34.95
C GLN A 155 -2.71 7.89 -33.74
N ILE A 156 -3.69 8.79 -33.86
CA ILE A 156 -4.13 9.66 -32.78
C ILE A 156 -4.68 8.83 -31.61
N ALA A 157 -5.64 7.92 -31.88
CA ALA A 157 -6.25 7.08 -30.84
C ALA A 157 -5.22 6.17 -30.14
N LEU A 158 -4.28 5.58 -30.89
CA LEU A 158 -3.23 4.73 -30.31
C LEU A 158 -2.26 5.53 -29.44
N ARG A 159 -1.89 6.76 -29.86
CA ARG A 159 -1.07 7.66 -29.05
C ARG A 159 -1.80 8.10 -27.79
N GLY A 160 -3.09 8.40 -27.88
CA GLY A 160 -3.97 8.70 -26.75
C GLY A 160 -4.01 7.57 -25.72
N ASP A 161 -4.29 6.34 -26.15
CA ASP A 161 -4.25 5.16 -25.28
C ASP A 161 -2.87 4.92 -24.67
N GLN A 162 -1.81 5.05 -25.47
CA GLN A 162 -0.44 4.88 -24.98
C GLN A 162 -0.07 5.93 -23.93
N ASN A 163 -0.39 7.21 -24.14
CA ASN A 163 -0.14 8.26 -23.16
C ASN A 163 -0.92 7.99 -21.87
N ARG A 164 -2.20 7.61 -21.96
CA ARG A 164 -3.01 7.24 -20.80
C ARG A 164 -2.37 6.10 -20.00
N ARG A 165 -1.89 5.05 -20.66
CA ARG A 165 -1.19 3.93 -19.99
C ARG A 165 0.08 4.39 -19.28
N LYS A 166 0.85 5.30 -19.89
CA LYS A 166 2.03 5.88 -19.25
C LYS A 166 1.62 6.71 -18.02
N VAL A 167 0.52 7.46 -18.08
CA VAL A 167 0.00 8.27 -16.95
C VAL A 167 -0.47 7.36 -15.81
N GLU A 168 -1.22 6.30 -16.11
CA GLU A 168 -1.65 5.30 -15.12
C GLU A 168 -0.43 4.68 -14.40
N ALA A 169 0.57 4.25 -15.15
CA ALA A 169 1.82 3.71 -14.58
C ALA A 169 2.59 4.75 -13.75
N ALA A 170 2.78 5.96 -14.26
CA ALA A 170 3.49 7.03 -13.55
C ALA A 170 2.74 7.48 -12.27
N THR A 171 1.41 7.39 -12.25
CA THR A 171 0.60 7.68 -11.07
C THR A 171 0.85 6.64 -9.97
N ILE A 172 0.94 5.37 -10.35
CA ILE A 172 1.28 4.27 -9.43
C ILE A 172 2.72 4.44 -8.91
N ASP A 173 3.67 4.73 -9.80
CA ASP A 173 5.08 4.97 -9.44
C ASP A 173 5.18 6.12 -8.42
N ARG A 174 4.49 7.24 -8.69
CA ARG A 174 4.42 8.39 -7.78
C ARG A 174 3.84 8.01 -6.42
N PHE A 175 2.76 7.22 -6.40
CA PHE A 175 2.14 6.77 -5.14
C PHE A 175 3.12 5.97 -4.27
N PHE A 176 3.80 4.99 -4.85
CA PHE A 176 4.79 4.19 -4.12
C PHE A 176 6.02 5.02 -3.71
N ALA A 177 6.48 5.93 -4.57
CA ALA A 177 7.57 6.85 -4.24
C ALA A 177 7.19 7.80 -3.09
N ALA A 178 5.94 8.27 -3.03
CA ALA A 178 5.45 9.10 -1.93
C ALA A 178 5.41 8.33 -0.59
N ILE A 179 4.97 7.07 -0.62
CA ILE A 179 5.02 6.19 0.55
C ILE A 179 6.47 5.99 1.01
N ALA A 180 7.38 5.66 0.08
CA ALA A 180 8.79 5.46 0.39
C ALA A 180 9.43 6.73 0.97
N SER A 181 9.14 7.90 0.39
CA SER A 181 9.62 9.20 0.87
C SER A 181 9.12 9.46 2.29
N LYS A 182 7.83 9.21 2.57
CA LYS A 182 7.26 9.39 3.91
C LYS A 182 7.84 8.41 4.93
N ALA A 183 8.07 7.15 4.54
CA ALA A 183 8.68 6.16 5.40
C ALA A 183 10.13 6.54 5.75
N ALA A 184 10.91 7.00 4.76
CA ALA A 184 12.28 7.44 4.99
C ALA A 184 12.37 8.69 5.88
N GLU A 185 11.45 9.66 5.70
CA GLU A 185 11.29 10.80 6.63
C GLU A 185 11.05 10.34 8.08
N GLN A 186 10.16 9.36 8.28
CA GLN A 186 9.86 8.81 9.60
C GLN A 186 11.06 8.09 10.21
N ARG A 187 11.87 7.40 9.39
CA ARG A 187 13.11 6.76 9.85
C ARG A 187 14.15 7.78 10.32
N VAL A 188 14.40 8.82 9.53
CA VAL A 188 15.29 9.92 9.95
C VAL A 188 14.78 10.58 11.24
N ALA A 189 13.47 10.80 11.35
CA ALA A 189 12.87 11.33 12.57
C ALA A 189 13.06 10.40 13.78
N ALA A 190 12.94 9.09 13.59
CA ALA A 190 13.13 8.09 14.64
C ALA A 190 14.60 7.97 15.09
N GLU A 191 15.54 8.06 14.16
CA GLU A 191 16.99 7.96 14.46
C GLU A 191 17.54 9.25 15.07
N ARG A 192 16.99 10.41 14.70
CA ARG A 192 17.29 11.70 15.33
C ARG A 192 16.51 11.94 16.63
N ALA A 193 15.48 11.14 16.90
CA ALA A 193 14.76 11.24 18.15
C ALA A 193 15.77 11.00 19.28
N PRO A 194 15.76 11.84 20.34
CA PRO A 194 16.56 11.55 21.50
C PRO A 194 16.22 10.14 21.98
N ALA A 195 17.24 9.35 22.35
CA ALA A 195 17.02 8.05 22.96
C ALA A 195 15.90 8.18 24.01
N PRO A 196 14.93 7.25 24.07
CA PRO A 196 13.85 7.36 25.03
C PRO A 196 14.49 7.59 26.39
N LEU A 197 14.21 8.77 26.94
CA LEU A 197 14.75 9.16 28.24
C LEU A 197 14.40 8.02 29.18
N ARG A 198 15.40 7.49 29.90
CA ARG A 198 15.11 6.73 31.12
C ARG A 198 14.05 7.52 31.85
N VAL A 199 12.92 6.88 32.14
CA VAL A 199 11.68 7.47 32.66
C VAL A 199 11.88 8.23 33.99
N ASP A 200 13.10 8.25 34.51
CA ASP A 200 13.45 8.92 35.76
C ASP A 200 13.41 10.45 35.68
N GLN A 201 13.50 11.10 34.50
CA GLN A 201 13.43 12.57 34.43
C GLN A 201 12.80 13.11 33.12
N VAL A 202 11.47 13.22 33.08
CA VAL A 202 10.78 14.20 32.21
C VAL A 202 9.77 14.97 33.04
N ALA A 203 10.13 16.21 33.38
CA ALA A 203 9.14 17.21 33.75
C ALA A 203 8.28 17.52 32.52
N THR A 204 7.04 17.04 32.52
CA THR A 204 6.05 17.28 31.47
C THR A 204 5.48 18.69 31.62
N ALA A 205 5.20 19.37 30.50
CA ALA A 205 4.50 20.66 30.53
C ALA A 205 3.11 20.48 31.18
N PRO A 206 2.77 21.26 32.23
CA PRO A 206 1.58 21.05 33.03
C PRO A 206 0.30 21.17 32.19
N GLY A 207 -0.46 20.08 32.09
CA GLY A 207 -1.82 20.03 31.50
C GLY A 207 -1.95 19.35 30.14
N SER A 208 -0.92 18.67 29.63
CA SER A 208 -1.05 17.90 28.37
C SER A 208 -1.87 16.61 28.56
N LEU A 209 -2.54 16.14 27.51
CA LEU A 209 -3.25 14.84 27.52
C LEU A 209 -2.30 13.68 27.88
N ALA A 210 -1.07 13.72 27.38
CA ALA A 210 -0.03 12.74 27.68
C ALA A 210 0.36 12.72 29.16
N GLU A 211 0.44 13.90 29.80
CA GLU A 211 0.64 13.99 31.26
C GLU A 211 -0.56 13.43 32.03
N GLY A 212 -1.79 13.69 31.55
CA GLY A 212 -3.01 13.11 32.12
C GLY A 212 -2.96 11.58 32.16
N TRP A 213 -2.56 10.95 31.05
CA TRP A 213 -2.35 9.50 30.96
C TRP A 213 -1.21 9.01 31.85
N ALA A 214 -0.09 9.73 31.90
CA ALA A 214 1.02 9.38 32.79
C ALA A 214 0.62 9.44 34.27
N ARG A 215 -0.16 10.46 34.67
CA ARG A 215 -0.68 10.61 36.04
C ARG A 215 -1.74 9.56 36.37
N LEU A 216 -2.57 9.16 35.40
CA LEU A 216 -3.47 8.02 35.55
C LEU A 216 -2.68 6.74 35.87
N ARG A 217 -1.71 6.37 35.03
CA ARG A 217 -0.86 5.17 35.27
C ARG A 217 -0.11 5.24 36.60
N SER A 218 0.44 6.41 36.94
CA SER A 218 1.13 6.60 38.22
C SER A 218 0.19 6.42 39.41
N CYS A 219 -1.06 6.87 39.30
CA CYS A 219 -2.06 6.69 40.34
C CYS A 219 -2.55 5.23 40.44
N GLU A 220 -2.70 4.53 39.31
CA GLU A 220 -3.21 3.16 39.27
C GLU A 220 -2.18 2.13 39.73
N SER A 221 -0.92 2.27 39.31
CA SER A 221 0.10 1.24 39.52
C SER A 221 1.50 1.76 39.83
N SER A 222 1.62 3.06 40.13
CA SER A 222 2.93 3.75 40.20
C SER A 222 3.72 3.64 38.89
N GLY A 223 3.03 3.49 37.75
CA GLY A 223 3.65 3.35 36.42
C GLY A 223 4.18 1.95 36.11
N ASN A 224 3.85 0.94 36.93
CA ASN A 224 4.31 -0.43 36.74
C ASN A 224 3.37 -1.20 35.78
N TYR A 225 3.87 -1.51 34.58
CA TYR A 225 3.18 -2.34 33.57
C TYR A 225 3.04 -3.81 33.93
N ARG A 226 3.76 -4.26 34.97
CA ARG A 226 3.68 -5.61 35.52
C ARG A 226 3.03 -5.63 36.90
N ALA A 227 2.20 -4.63 37.22
CA ALA A 227 1.54 -4.57 38.51
C ALA A 227 0.48 -5.66 38.66
N LEU A 228 0.35 -6.16 39.88
CA LEU A 228 -0.73 -7.01 40.34
C LEU A 228 -1.31 -6.39 41.60
N SER A 229 -2.63 -6.23 41.63
CA SER A 229 -3.33 -5.91 42.87
C SER A 229 -3.10 -6.99 43.94
N PRO A 230 -3.21 -6.68 45.24
CA PRO A 230 -3.01 -7.66 46.31
C PRO A 230 -3.88 -8.93 46.22
N GLY A 231 -5.04 -8.86 45.54
CA GLY A 231 -5.91 -10.00 45.27
C GLY A 231 -5.76 -10.62 43.88
N GLY A 232 -4.82 -10.14 43.06
CA GLY A 232 -4.57 -10.61 41.70
C GLY A 232 -5.70 -10.35 40.69
N LEU A 233 -6.74 -9.59 41.07
CA LEU A 233 -7.89 -9.33 40.20
C LEU A 233 -7.55 -8.32 39.11
N TYR A 234 -6.88 -7.24 39.49
CA TYR A 234 -6.44 -6.17 38.61
C TYR A 234 -4.95 -6.30 38.27
N ARG A 235 -4.64 -6.05 36.99
CA ARG A 235 -3.36 -6.38 36.36
C ARG A 235 -2.87 -5.26 35.43
N GLY A 236 -1.57 -5.08 35.37
CA GLY A 236 -0.92 -4.13 34.46
C GLY A 236 -1.01 -2.66 34.88
N ALA A 237 -0.50 -1.75 34.03
CA ALA A 237 -0.34 -0.34 34.37
C ALA A 237 -1.64 0.41 34.66
N TYR A 238 -2.76 -0.09 34.14
CA TYR A 238 -4.08 0.51 34.26
C TYR A 238 -5.04 -0.33 35.11
N GLN A 239 -4.50 -1.34 35.80
CA GLN A 239 -5.26 -2.19 36.71
C GLN A 239 -6.49 -2.81 36.02
N PHE A 240 -6.29 -3.42 34.85
CA PHE A 240 -7.35 -4.13 34.13
C PHE A 240 -7.76 -5.41 34.85
N ASP A 241 -9.05 -5.70 34.90
CA ASP A 241 -9.54 -7.07 35.07
C ASP A 241 -9.58 -7.79 33.71
N LEU A 242 -9.55 -9.12 33.72
CA LEU A 242 -9.48 -9.93 32.49
C LEU A 242 -10.71 -9.75 31.58
N ARG A 243 -11.92 -9.58 32.13
CA ARG A 243 -13.12 -9.39 31.30
C ARG A 243 -13.08 -8.05 30.57
N THR A 244 -12.65 -7.00 31.27
CA THR A 244 -12.51 -5.67 30.65
C THR A 244 -11.39 -5.67 29.60
N TRP A 245 -10.27 -6.35 29.87
CA TRP A 245 -9.17 -6.53 28.92
C TRP A 245 -9.64 -7.20 27.62
N GLU A 246 -10.33 -8.33 27.72
CA GLU A 246 -10.91 -9.03 26.58
C GLU A 246 -11.94 -8.18 25.85
N ALA A 247 -12.78 -7.43 26.58
CA ALA A 247 -13.81 -6.58 25.98
C ALA A 247 -13.23 -5.47 25.09
N VAL A 248 -11.99 -5.02 25.34
CA VAL A 248 -11.27 -4.04 24.50
C VAL A 248 -10.29 -4.70 23.52
N GLY A 249 -10.44 -6.01 23.29
CA GLY A 249 -9.70 -6.78 22.30
C GLY A 249 -8.31 -7.21 22.74
N GLY A 250 -8.01 -7.12 24.04
CA GLY A 250 -6.82 -7.73 24.62
C GLY A 250 -6.90 -9.25 24.60
N THR A 251 -5.75 -9.91 24.45
CA THR A 251 -5.65 -11.38 24.56
C THR A 251 -4.63 -11.73 25.64
N GLY A 252 -4.76 -12.91 26.25
CA GLY A 252 -3.87 -13.34 27.33
C GLY A 252 -3.98 -12.47 28.59
N ASP A 253 -2.93 -12.44 29.41
CA ASP A 253 -2.88 -11.66 30.65
C ASP A 253 -2.35 -10.23 30.38
N PRO A 254 -3.05 -9.17 30.82
CA PRO A 254 -2.58 -7.78 30.70
C PRO A 254 -1.15 -7.56 31.19
N ILE A 255 -0.70 -8.31 32.22
CA ILE A 255 0.64 -8.16 32.81
C ILE A 255 1.77 -8.56 31.85
N ASP A 256 1.47 -9.44 30.88
CA ASP A 256 2.41 -9.97 29.91
C ASP A 256 2.32 -9.24 28.56
N ALA A 257 1.31 -8.38 28.40
CA ALA A 257 1.18 -7.51 27.24
C ALA A 257 2.23 -6.40 27.25
N ALA A 258 2.72 -6.05 26.06
CA ALA A 258 3.68 -4.96 25.89
C ALA A 258 3.09 -3.64 26.42
N PRO A 259 3.92 -2.72 26.97
CA PRO A 259 3.43 -1.44 27.48
C PRO A 259 2.56 -0.65 26.49
N ALA A 260 2.95 -0.63 25.22
CA ALA A 260 2.21 0.02 24.16
C ALA A 260 0.81 -0.61 23.93
N GLU A 261 0.68 -1.93 24.11
CA GLU A 261 -0.62 -2.59 24.00
C GLU A 261 -1.52 -2.23 25.18
N GLN A 262 -0.99 -2.21 26.41
CA GLN A 262 -1.75 -1.79 27.59
C GLN A 262 -2.23 -0.33 27.46
N ASP A 263 -1.38 0.56 26.95
CA ASP A 263 -1.73 1.95 26.66
C ASP A 263 -2.84 2.06 25.61
N LEU A 264 -2.72 1.32 24.50
CA LEU A 264 -3.73 1.26 23.45
C LEU A 264 -5.07 0.76 23.99
N ARG A 265 -5.07 -0.32 24.78
CA ARG A 265 -6.29 -0.88 25.37
C ARG A 265 -6.94 0.08 26.35
N ALA A 266 -6.14 0.81 27.14
CA ALA A 266 -6.64 1.84 28.05
C ALA A 266 -7.29 3.00 27.28
N GLN A 267 -6.69 3.43 26.16
CA GLN A 267 -7.28 4.43 25.29
C GLN A 267 -8.62 3.95 24.69
N ILE A 268 -8.69 2.72 24.17
CA ILE A 268 -9.94 2.14 23.65
C ILE A 268 -11.01 2.06 24.75
N LEU A 269 -10.63 1.68 25.97
CA LEU A 269 -11.54 1.62 27.10
C LEU A 269 -12.09 3.00 27.45
N TYR A 270 -11.22 4.01 27.46
CA TYR A 270 -11.58 5.40 27.71
C TYR A 270 -12.51 5.95 26.64
N ASP A 271 -12.24 5.70 25.36
CA ASP A 271 -13.11 6.15 24.26
C ASP A 271 -14.53 5.56 24.36
N ARG A 272 -14.66 4.36 24.96
CA ARG A 272 -15.95 3.67 25.15
C ARG A 272 -16.71 4.07 26.41
N ARG A 273 -16.01 4.31 27.51
CA ARG A 273 -16.61 4.47 28.85
C ARG A 273 -16.23 5.77 29.56
N GLY A 274 -15.47 6.63 28.90
CA GLY A 274 -14.83 7.79 29.50
C GLY A 274 -13.97 7.37 30.71
N ARG A 275 -14.04 8.17 31.76
CA ARG A 275 -13.26 7.99 33.00
C ARG A 275 -13.84 6.94 33.95
N GLN A 276 -15.04 6.41 33.69
CA GLN A 276 -15.78 5.52 34.59
C GLN A 276 -15.00 4.30 35.09
N PRO A 277 -14.10 3.66 34.30
CA PRO A 277 -13.27 2.55 34.78
C PRO A 277 -12.25 2.94 35.85
N TRP A 278 -11.87 4.22 35.93
CA TRP A 278 -10.88 4.74 36.87
C TRP A 278 -11.52 5.81 37.77
N PRO A 279 -12.38 5.44 38.72
CA PRO A 279 -13.21 6.40 39.47
C PRO A 279 -12.39 7.41 40.29
N SER A 280 -11.22 7.02 40.80
CA SER A 280 -10.35 7.91 41.59
C SER A 280 -9.25 8.55 40.74
N CYS A 281 -8.60 7.77 39.88
CA CYS A 281 -7.43 8.23 39.11
C CYS A 281 -7.80 8.83 37.75
N GLY A 282 -9.01 8.59 37.23
CA GLY A 282 -9.51 9.17 35.98
C GLY A 282 -9.69 10.69 36.03
N ARG A 283 -9.55 11.32 37.20
CA ARG A 283 -9.53 12.78 37.36
C ARG A 283 -8.46 13.49 36.53
N PHE A 284 -7.40 12.78 36.11
CA PHE A 284 -6.31 13.33 35.31
C PHE A 284 -6.57 13.33 33.81
N LEU A 285 -7.61 12.63 33.35
CA LEU A 285 -8.04 12.63 31.96
C LEU A 285 -8.97 13.85 31.69
N PRO A 286 -9.29 14.21 30.44
CA PRO A 286 -10.21 15.31 30.09
C PRO A 286 -11.69 14.93 30.16
#